data_AF-A0A950AJT2-F1
#
_entry.id   AF-A0A950AJT2-F1
#
_cell.length_a   1.000
_cell.length_b   1.000
_cell.length_c   1.000
_cell.angle_alpha   90.00
_cell.angle_beta   90.00
_cell.angle_gamma   90.00
#
_symmetry.space_group_name_H-M   'P 1'
#
loop_
_entity.id
_entity.type
_entity.pdbx_description
1 polymer ?
#
loop_
_entity_poly.entity_id
_entity_poly.type
_entity_poly.pdbx_seq_one_letter_code
_entity_poly.pdbx_strand_id
1 'polypeptide(L)'
;MPTRRTLFERHEGAAYPSAPPIVREPMALGGLPIPSRFFLAPLAGYTSLAFRLAVRQCGGLGLVTTDLVNARSIVEKRGRAFELAETCPEDRPMSIQLYGHVASEMRQAARWAVVHGASAVDINMGCPVNKVVKSGGGSALMCQTDAAVELVAAVVDAVEVPVTVKMRLGWDDETLIAPALARALEGAGVAAVIVHGRTRAQGFRGTSTARASARSWRPSSGSRSSATATSGRSPTPPRPSARPAARPSRSVAGRSRTRSSSASSRTGPSTAPPAPRRPSRNAST
;
A
#
# COMPACT_ATOMS: atom_id res chain seq x y z
N MET A 1 21.74 -28.50 -22.21
CA MET A 1 21.86 -27.09 -21.83
C MET A 1 20.67 -26.33 -22.43
N PRO A 2 19.59 -26.05 -21.69
CA PRO A 2 18.44 -25.36 -22.24
C PRO A 2 18.76 -23.88 -22.42
N THR A 3 18.55 -23.37 -23.64
CA THR A 3 18.66 -21.97 -24.00
C THR A 3 17.61 -21.14 -23.24
N ARG A 4 18.05 -20.02 -22.64
CA ARG A 4 17.21 -19.00 -22.00
C ARG A 4 16.06 -18.59 -22.94
N ARG A 5 14.90 -19.21 -22.77
CA ARG A 5 13.65 -18.76 -23.39
C ARG A 5 13.21 -17.53 -22.60
N THR A 6 13.22 -16.39 -23.27
CA THR A 6 12.84 -15.07 -22.75
C THR A 6 11.43 -15.13 -22.15
N LEU A 7 11.31 -14.80 -20.86
CA LEU A 7 10.04 -14.67 -20.12
C LEU A 7 9.12 -13.53 -20.63
N PHE A 8 9.52 -12.85 -21.70
CA PHE A 8 8.79 -11.78 -22.38
C PHE A 8 8.74 -12.10 -23.88
N GLU A 9 8.01 -13.16 -24.27
CA GLU A 9 7.45 -13.19 -25.62
C GLU A 9 6.53 -11.96 -25.72
N ARG A 10 6.88 -11.01 -26.60
CA ARG A 10 6.07 -9.82 -26.83
C ARG A 10 4.69 -10.31 -27.26
N HIS A 11 3.67 -10.03 -26.45
CA HIS A 11 2.29 -10.18 -26.88
C HIS A 11 2.00 -9.14 -27.98
N GLU A 12 2.42 -9.43 -29.20
CA GLU A 12 2.01 -8.72 -30.41
C GLU A 12 0.52 -9.00 -30.60
N GLY A 13 -0.34 -8.04 -30.23
CA GLY A 13 -1.78 -8.15 -30.46
C GLY A 13 -2.69 -7.48 -29.43
N ALA A 14 -2.20 -7.16 -28.23
CA ALA A 14 -2.93 -6.30 -27.31
C ALA A 14 -2.50 -4.84 -27.54
N ALA A 15 -3.30 -4.07 -28.28
CA ALA A 15 -3.08 -2.63 -28.39
C ALA A 15 -3.31 -2.00 -27.00
N TYR A 16 -2.23 -1.83 -26.24
CA TYR A 16 -2.27 -0.97 -25.06
C TYR A 16 -2.68 0.43 -25.53
N PRO A 17 -3.58 1.12 -24.80
CA PRO A 17 -3.92 2.50 -25.14
C PRO A 17 -2.63 3.33 -25.16
N SER A 18 -2.54 4.27 -26.11
CA SER A 18 -1.39 5.18 -26.16
C SER A 18 -1.27 5.92 -24.83
N ALA A 19 -0.04 6.01 -24.31
CA ALA A 19 0.21 6.75 -23.08
C ALA A 19 -0.25 8.21 -23.28
N PRO A 20 -1.04 8.78 -22.35
CA PRO A 20 -1.47 10.17 -22.43
C PRO A 20 -0.27 11.12 -22.56
N PRO A 21 -0.39 12.27 -23.27
CA PRO A 21 0.73 13.20 -23.45
C PRO A 21 1.37 13.67 -22.14
N ILE A 22 0.57 13.88 -21.08
CA ILE A 22 1.04 14.29 -19.74
C ILE A 22 2.13 13.35 -19.18
N VAL A 23 2.14 12.07 -19.57
CA VAL A 23 3.12 11.08 -19.10
C VAL A 23 4.52 11.36 -19.64
N ARG A 24 4.63 12.15 -20.72
CA ARG A 24 5.91 12.53 -21.37
C ARG A 24 6.50 13.81 -20.80
N GLU A 25 5.75 14.55 -20.00
CA GLU A 25 6.21 15.79 -19.39
C GLU A 25 7.01 15.49 -18.12
N PRO A 26 8.19 16.11 -17.92
CA PRO A 26 8.93 16.02 -16.67
C PRO A 26 8.05 16.38 -15.48
N MET A 27 8.22 15.63 -14.39
CA MET A 27 7.54 15.88 -13.12
C MET A 27 8.58 16.08 -12.02
N ALA A 28 8.24 16.91 -11.04
CA ALA A 28 8.96 16.99 -9.78
C ALA A 28 8.00 16.76 -8.63
N LEU A 29 8.49 16.16 -7.55
CA LEU A 29 7.77 16.01 -6.30
C LEU A 29 8.47 16.91 -5.28
N GLY A 30 7.90 18.09 -5.02
CA GLY A 30 8.66 19.18 -4.42
C GLY A 30 9.88 19.51 -5.28
N GLY A 31 11.09 19.42 -4.71
CA GLY A 31 12.36 19.58 -5.43
C GLY A 31 12.92 18.29 -6.04
N LEU A 32 12.33 17.12 -5.80
CA LEU A 32 12.84 15.83 -6.27
C LEU A 32 12.47 15.61 -7.75
N PRO A 33 13.44 15.48 -8.68
CA PRO A 33 13.15 15.13 -10.07
C PRO A 33 12.60 13.71 -10.18
N ILE A 34 11.51 13.56 -10.92
CA ILE A 34 10.82 12.28 -11.10
C ILE A 34 10.91 11.88 -12.59
N PRO A 35 11.59 10.78 -12.93
CA PRO A 35 11.88 10.40 -14.33
C PRO A 35 10.65 9.91 -15.10
N SER A 36 9.58 9.52 -14.41
CA SER A 36 8.31 9.16 -15.04
C SER A 36 7.12 9.35 -14.09
N ARG A 37 5.91 9.43 -14.63
CA ARG A 37 4.69 9.56 -13.82
C ARG A 37 4.14 8.22 -13.27
N PHE A 38 4.92 7.14 -13.32
CA PHE A 38 4.50 5.83 -12.87
C PHE A 38 5.13 5.46 -11.54
N PHE A 39 4.32 5.35 -10.49
CA PHE A 39 4.78 5.02 -9.15
C PHE A 39 4.42 3.59 -8.77
N LEU A 40 5.39 2.85 -8.24
CA LEU A 40 5.13 1.55 -7.64
C LEU A 40 4.48 1.77 -6.27
N ALA A 41 3.20 1.40 -6.15
CA ALA A 41 2.46 1.54 -4.91
C ALA A 41 3.04 0.63 -3.81
N PRO A 42 3.01 1.07 -2.54
CA PRO A 42 3.37 0.23 -1.40
C PRO A 42 2.36 -0.89 -1.22
N LEU A 43 2.86 -2.13 -1.12
CA LEU A 43 2.04 -3.34 -0.99
C LEU A 43 2.53 -4.16 0.21
N ALA A 44 1.71 -4.21 1.25
CA ALA A 44 2.06 -4.86 2.50
C ALA A 44 2.43 -6.35 2.30
N GLY A 45 3.67 -6.71 2.61
CA GLY A 45 4.24 -8.05 2.44
C GLY A 45 4.82 -8.35 1.05
N TYR A 46 4.83 -7.38 0.12
CA TYR A 46 5.27 -7.60 -1.27
C TYR A 46 6.37 -6.63 -1.71
N THR A 47 6.32 -5.37 -1.33
CA THR A 47 7.29 -4.35 -1.78
C THR A 47 8.61 -4.41 -1.02
N SER A 48 9.22 -5.61 -0.97
CA SER A 48 10.59 -5.83 -0.52
C SER A 48 11.61 -5.20 -1.46
N LEU A 49 12.86 -5.03 -1.01
CA LEU A 49 13.94 -4.50 -1.86
C LEU A 49 14.08 -5.29 -3.17
N ALA A 50 14.13 -6.62 -3.08
CA ALA A 50 14.23 -7.49 -4.25
C ALA A 50 13.08 -7.27 -5.26
N PHE A 51 11.85 -7.10 -4.77
CA PHE A 51 10.71 -6.82 -5.65
C PHE A 51 10.83 -5.46 -6.32
N ARG A 52 11.19 -4.41 -5.57
CA ARG A 52 11.34 -3.06 -6.14
C ARG A 52 12.44 -3.02 -7.20
N LEU A 53 13.57 -3.67 -6.97
CA LEU A 53 14.66 -3.79 -7.96
C LEU A 53 14.21 -4.55 -9.21
N ALA A 54 13.46 -5.64 -9.06
CA ALA A 54 12.93 -6.39 -10.20
C ALA A 54 11.97 -5.53 -11.05
N VAL A 55 11.07 -4.76 -10.42
CA VAL A 55 10.18 -3.86 -11.17
C VAL A 55 10.97 -2.73 -11.84
N ARG A 56 12.02 -2.20 -11.20
CA ARG A 56 12.90 -1.18 -11.81
C ARG A 56 13.56 -1.67 -13.09
N GLN A 57 13.97 -2.94 -13.14
CA GLN A 57 14.56 -3.54 -14.34
C GLN A 57 13.58 -3.59 -15.53
N CYS A 58 12.27 -3.57 -15.30
CA CYS A 58 11.27 -3.46 -16.36
C CYS A 58 11.23 -2.06 -17.01
N GLY A 59 11.82 -1.05 -16.37
CA GLY A 59 11.88 0.33 -16.85
C GLY A 59 10.59 1.13 -16.63
N GLY A 60 10.68 2.44 -16.90
CA GLY A 60 9.52 3.35 -16.89
C GLY A 60 9.00 3.73 -15.50
N LEU A 61 9.66 3.34 -14.39
CA LEU A 61 9.29 3.76 -13.05
C LEU A 61 9.85 5.14 -12.67
N GLY A 62 9.01 5.93 -12.01
CA GLY A 62 9.32 7.26 -11.50
C GLY A 62 9.77 7.26 -10.05
N LEU A 63 9.00 6.58 -9.20
CA LEU A 63 9.22 6.46 -7.77
C LEU A 63 8.75 5.07 -7.33
N VAL A 64 9.48 4.45 -6.40
CA VAL A 64 9.00 3.27 -5.70
C VAL A 64 8.80 3.59 -4.23
N THR A 65 7.84 2.93 -3.60
CA THR A 65 7.61 3.07 -2.17
C THR A 65 7.86 1.73 -1.48
N THR A 66 8.47 1.76 -0.30
CA THR A 66 8.69 0.54 0.50
C THR A 66 7.39 -0.12 0.90
N ASP A 67 7.52 -1.28 1.53
CA ASP A 67 6.47 -1.82 2.39
C ASP A 67 6.10 -0.84 3.54
N LEU A 68 5.05 -1.17 4.27
CA LEU A 68 4.45 -0.33 5.31
C LEU A 68 5.26 -0.41 6.62
N VAL A 69 6.02 0.65 6.93
CA VAL A 69 6.93 0.70 8.08
C VAL A 69 6.27 1.41 9.27
N ASN A 70 6.24 0.75 10.43
CA ASN A 70 5.70 1.35 11.65
C ASN A 70 6.71 2.31 12.27
N ALA A 71 6.33 3.58 12.45
CA ALA A 71 7.22 4.60 12.99
C ALA A 71 7.75 4.25 14.39
N ARG A 72 6.87 3.82 15.30
CA ARG A 72 7.25 3.34 16.64
C ARG A 72 8.26 2.19 16.58
N SER A 73 8.12 1.27 15.64
CA SER A 73 9.02 0.13 15.50
C SER A 73 10.43 0.54 15.04
N ILE A 74 10.57 1.64 14.28
CA ILE A 74 11.88 2.25 13.99
C ILE A 74 12.49 2.82 15.27
N VAL A 75 11.71 3.58 16.04
CA VAL A 75 12.15 4.19 17.32
C VAL A 75 12.59 3.13 18.33
N GLU A 76 11.81 2.06 18.47
CA GLU A 76 12.10 0.92 19.35
C GLU A 76 13.13 -0.06 18.76
N LYS A 77 13.73 0.27 17.60
CA LYS A 77 14.77 -0.52 16.92
C LYS A 77 14.37 -1.99 16.67
N ARG A 78 13.13 -2.21 16.24
CA ARG A 78 12.61 -3.55 15.93
C ARG A 78 13.14 -3.99 14.56
N GLY A 79 13.86 -5.12 14.52
CA GLY A 79 14.52 -5.63 13.30
C GLY A 79 13.61 -5.69 12.07
N ARG A 80 12.36 -6.13 12.25
CA ARG A 80 11.39 -6.22 11.14
C ARG A 80 11.13 -4.87 10.46
N ALA A 81 11.16 -3.75 11.19
CA ALA A 81 10.95 -2.43 10.60
C ALA A 81 12.13 -2.04 9.69
N PHE A 82 13.34 -2.42 10.07
CA PHE A 82 14.55 -2.21 9.25
C PHE A 82 14.55 -3.09 8.00
N GLU A 83 14.12 -4.35 8.10
CA GLU A 83 13.95 -5.24 6.93
C GLU A 83 12.94 -4.67 5.93
N LEU A 84 11.81 -4.12 6.40
CA LEU A 84 10.79 -3.51 5.53
C LEU A 84 11.30 -2.24 4.83
N ALA A 85 12.23 -1.53 5.48
CA ALA A 85 12.84 -0.29 5.02
C ALA A 85 14.16 -0.49 4.26
N GLU A 86 14.63 -1.74 4.10
CA GLU A 86 15.90 -2.07 3.46
C GLU A 86 15.98 -1.47 2.05
N THR A 87 17.14 -0.90 1.69
CA THR A 87 17.36 -0.22 0.40
C THR A 87 18.82 -0.31 -0.04
N CYS A 88 19.08 0.08 -1.30
CA CYS A 88 20.42 0.17 -1.89
C CYS A 88 20.47 1.34 -2.90
N PRO A 89 21.66 1.74 -3.41
CA PRO A 89 21.78 2.85 -4.36
C PRO A 89 20.92 2.72 -5.62
N GLU A 90 20.77 1.50 -6.15
CA GLU A 90 20.00 1.19 -7.35
C GLU A 90 18.49 1.31 -7.13
N ASP A 91 18.03 1.35 -5.87
CA ASP A 91 16.62 1.48 -5.53
C ASP A 91 16.13 2.93 -5.54
N ARG A 92 16.92 3.89 -6.01
CA ARG A 92 16.57 5.33 -6.00
C ARG A 92 15.98 5.83 -7.33
N PRO A 93 15.09 6.85 -7.34
CA PRO A 93 14.51 7.51 -6.17
C PRO A 93 13.41 6.66 -5.53
N MET A 94 13.34 6.65 -4.19
CA MET A 94 12.36 5.86 -3.44
C MET A 94 11.84 6.58 -2.21
N SER A 95 10.63 6.22 -1.77
CA SER A 95 10.04 6.68 -0.51
C SER A 95 9.86 5.58 0.52
N ILE A 96 10.17 5.88 1.79
CA ILE A 96 9.82 4.99 2.91
C ILE A 96 8.41 5.37 3.35
N GLN A 97 7.48 4.41 3.29
CA GLN A 97 6.12 4.63 3.78
C GLN A 97 6.03 4.36 5.28
N LEU A 98 5.74 5.40 6.05
CA LEU A 98 5.56 5.37 7.49
C LEU A 98 4.08 5.31 7.87
N TYR A 99 3.79 4.66 9.00
CA TYR A 99 2.51 4.78 9.68
C TYR A 99 2.67 4.85 11.21
N GLY A 100 1.77 5.60 11.83
CA GLY A 100 1.72 5.87 13.26
C GLY A 100 0.75 7.02 13.53
N HIS A 101 0.47 7.30 14.80
CA HIS A 101 -0.40 8.40 15.24
C HIS A 101 0.28 9.33 16.26
N VAL A 102 1.50 9.00 16.69
CA VAL A 102 2.27 9.81 17.64
C VAL A 102 3.25 10.67 16.86
N ALA A 103 3.07 12.00 16.92
CA ALA A 103 3.86 12.93 16.12
C ALA A 103 5.37 12.81 16.38
N SER A 104 5.80 12.70 17.64
CA SER A 104 7.23 12.56 17.98
C SER A 104 7.88 11.32 17.36
N GLU A 105 7.18 10.18 17.39
CA GLU A 105 7.65 8.93 16.76
C GLU A 105 7.72 9.07 15.24
N MET A 106 6.71 9.67 14.62
CA MET A 106 6.67 9.91 13.17
C MET A 106 7.82 10.81 12.71
N ARG A 107 8.11 11.89 13.45
CA ARG A 107 9.25 12.79 13.19
C ARG A 107 10.59 12.06 13.25
N GLN A 108 10.79 11.26 14.30
CA GLN A 108 12.02 10.52 14.48
C GLN A 108 12.20 9.46 13.39
N ALA A 109 11.14 8.74 13.03
CA ALA A 109 11.16 7.77 11.95
C ALA A 109 11.38 8.41 10.57
N ALA A 110 10.83 9.59 10.31
CA ALA A 110 11.07 10.34 9.07
C ALA A 110 12.54 10.77 8.93
N ARG A 111 13.12 11.33 9.99
CA ARG A 111 14.56 11.65 10.02
C ARG A 111 15.43 10.42 9.82
N TRP A 112 15.08 9.33 10.48
CA TRP A 112 15.76 8.05 10.28
C TRP A 112 15.67 7.60 8.82
N ALA A 113 14.50 7.69 8.19
CA ALA A 113 14.30 7.31 6.80
C ALA A 113 15.19 8.09 5.83
N VAL A 114 15.31 9.41 6.04
CA VAL A 114 16.20 10.28 5.24
C VAL A 114 17.66 9.86 5.38
N VAL A 115 18.13 9.65 6.61
CA VAL A 115 19.50 9.18 6.88
C VAL A 115 19.77 7.83 6.19
N HIS A 116 18.74 6.98 6.06
CA HIS A 116 18.86 5.67 5.41
C HIS A 116 18.54 5.70 3.90
N GLY A 117 18.56 6.90 3.31
CA GLY A 117 18.60 7.07 1.86
C GLY A 117 17.25 7.18 1.16
N ALA A 118 16.17 7.44 1.92
CA ALA A 118 14.89 7.80 1.36
C ALA A 118 14.99 9.14 0.61
N SER A 119 14.53 9.16 -0.65
CA SER A 119 14.43 10.38 -1.47
C SER A 119 13.19 11.21 -1.14
N ALA A 120 12.19 10.58 -0.52
CA ALA A 120 10.97 11.18 -0.01
C ALA A 120 10.44 10.35 1.17
N VAL A 121 9.58 10.92 2.00
CA VAL A 121 8.87 10.21 3.07
C VAL A 121 7.40 10.14 2.72
N ASP A 122 6.79 8.95 2.75
CA ASP A 122 5.35 8.81 2.51
C ASP A 122 4.60 8.47 3.80
N ILE A 123 3.45 9.09 4.04
CA ILE A 123 2.61 8.82 5.22
C ILE A 123 1.39 8.02 4.80
N ASN A 124 1.21 6.85 5.40
CA ASN A 124 0.04 6.01 5.17
C ASN A 124 -1.17 6.51 5.96
N MET A 125 -2.17 7.02 5.24
CA MET A 125 -3.49 7.36 5.78
C MET A 125 -4.61 6.53 5.13
N GLY A 126 -4.29 5.38 4.53
CA GLY A 126 -5.24 4.63 3.69
C GLY A 126 -5.42 3.16 4.05
N CYS A 127 -4.55 2.57 4.88
CA CYS A 127 -4.61 1.14 5.18
C CYS A 127 -5.88 0.80 5.99
N PRO A 128 -6.76 -0.09 5.48
CA PRO A 128 -8.00 -0.45 6.16
C PRO A 128 -7.82 -1.59 7.19
N VAL A 129 -6.61 -2.18 7.25
CA VAL A 129 -6.32 -3.38 8.05
C VAL A 129 -6.52 -3.09 9.53
N ASN A 130 -7.33 -3.92 10.19
CA ASN A 130 -7.73 -3.72 11.58
C ASN A 130 -6.56 -3.52 12.54
N LYS A 131 -5.43 -4.23 12.36
CA LYS A 131 -4.24 -4.05 13.20
C LYS A 131 -3.69 -2.62 13.13
N VAL A 132 -3.67 -2.02 11.94
CA VAL A 132 -3.16 -0.66 11.70
C VAL A 132 -4.16 0.38 12.20
N VAL A 133 -5.45 0.17 11.92
CA VAL A 133 -6.54 1.05 12.36
C VAL A 133 -6.65 1.08 13.89
N LYS A 134 -6.58 -0.08 14.56
CA LYS A 134 -6.65 -0.17 16.02
C LYS A 134 -5.47 0.51 16.73
N SER A 135 -4.32 0.62 16.07
CA SER A 135 -3.18 1.39 16.58
C SER A 135 -3.24 2.87 16.19
N GLY A 136 -4.42 3.40 15.83
CA GLY A 136 -4.63 4.81 15.44
C GLY A 136 -4.05 5.20 14.08
N GLY A 137 -3.47 4.28 13.31
CA GLY A 137 -2.82 4.57 12.04
C GLY A 137 -3.68 4.27 10.81
N GLY A 138 -3.14 4.52 9.61
CA GLY A 138 -3.82 4.20 8.36
C GLY A 138 -5.11 5.00 8.19
N SER A 139 -6.19 4.35 7.78
CA SER A 139 -7.47 5.04 7.54
C SER A 139 -8.12 5.63 8.80
N ALA A 140 -7.65 5.28 10.00
CA ALA A 140 -8.14 5.91 11.24
C ALA A 140 -7.80 7.41 11.30
N LEU A 141 -6.65 7.81 10.76
CA LEU A 141 -6.23 9.21 10.68
C LEU A 141 -7.22 10.05 9.84
N MET A 142 -7.88 9.44 8.85
CA MET A 142 -8.88 10.12 8.03
C MET A 142 -10.17 10.47 8.79
N CYS A 143 -10.37 9.92 9.99
CA CYS A 143 -11.51 10.25 10.85
C CYS A 143 -11.21 11.39 11.83
N GLN A 144 -9.96 11.82 11.93
CA GLN A 144 -9.47 12.86 12.85
C GLN A 144 -8.63 13.86 12.05
N THR A 145 -9.27 14.61 11.15
CA THR A 145 -8.58 15.39 10.10
C THR A 145 -7.61 16.41 10.68
N ASP A 146 -7.97 17.11 11.76
CA ASP A 146 -7.15 18.17 12.32
C ASP A 146 -5.87 17.59 12.94
N ALA A 147 -6.01 16.56 13.77
CA ALA A 147 -4.88 15.83 14.35
C ALA A 147 -4.00 15.17 13.26
N ALA A 148 -4.60 14.68 12.18
CA ALA A 148 -3.85 14.12 11.05
C ALA A 148 -3.04 15.20 10.32
N VAL A 149 -3.60 16.40 10.12
CA VAL A 149 -2.90 17.54 9.50
C VAL A 149 -1.75 18.00 10.39
N GLU A 150 -1.96 18.14 11.70
CA GLU A 150 -0.91 18.48 12.67
C GLU A 150 0.23 17.45 12.68
N LEU A 151 -0.11 16.16 12.67
CA LEU A 151 0.88 15.08 12.60
C LEU A 151 1.69 15.15 11.31
N VAL A 152 1.05 15.42 10.17
CA VAL A 152 1.73 15.54 8.88
C VAL A 152 2.62 16.78 8.83
N ALA A 153 2.12 17.94 9.29
CA ALA A 153 2.92 19.17 9.39
C ALA A 153 4.18 18.95 10.23
N ALA A 154 4.04 18.27 11.36
CA ALA A 154 5.17 17.95 12.23
C ALA A 154 6.24 17.08 11.53
N VAL A 155 5.84 16.18 10.62
CA VAL A 155 6.75 15.37 9.81
C VAL A 155 7.38 16.20 8.70
N VAL A 156 6.61 17.05 8.00
CA VAL A 156 7.13 18.00 7.01
C VAL A 156 8.22 18.87 7.62
N ASP A 157 7.99 19.46 8.79
CA ASP A 157 8.98 20.28 9.51
C ASP A 157 10.21 19.49 10.01
N ALA A 158 10.16 18.15 9.99
CA ALA A 158 11.24 17.33 10.52
C ALA A 158 12.29 16.95 9.47
N VAL A 159 12.01 17.09 8.17
CA VAL A 159 12.86 16.61 7.07
C VAL A 159 12.87 17.57 5.88
N GLU A 160 14.01 17.65 5.20
CA GLU A 160 14.18 18.47 3.99
C GLU A 160 13.69 17.76 2.71
N VAL A 161 13.58 16.42 2.75
CA VAL A 161 13.05 15.67 1.61
C VAL A 161 11.54 15.88 1.50
N PRO A 162 10.97 15.79 0.29
CA PRO A 162 9.54 15.89 0.13
C PRO A 162 8.77 14.85 0.96
N VAL A 163 7.70 15.30 1.62
CA VAL A 163 6.75 14.43 2.31
C VAL A 163 5.51 14.25 1.43
N THR A 164 5.06 13.01 1.29
CA THR A 164 3.84 12.64 0.56
C THR A 164 2.85 11.96 1.48
N VAL A 165 1.60 11.94 1.05
CA VAL A 165 0.52 11.23 1.75
C VAL A 165 -0.14 10.25 0.80
N LYS A 166 -0.35 9.03 1.26
CA LYS A 166 -1.19 8.05 0.55
C LYS A 166 -2.47 7.77 1.35
N MET A 167 -3.61 8.11 0.78
CA MET A 167 -4.93 7.98 1.42
C MET A 167 -5.98 7.29 0.53
N ARG A 168 -7.19 7.11 1.08
CA ARG A 168 -8.38 6.61 0.38
C ARG A 168 -9.31 7.78 0.05
N LEU A 169 -10.50 7.51 -0.51
CA LEU A 169 -11.52 8.54 -0.72
C LEU A 169 -12.16 9.03 0.59
N GLY A 170 -12.18 8.19 1.62
CA GLY A 170 -12.92 8.40 2.84
C GLY A 170 -13.14 7.10 3.60
N TRP A 171 -13.92 7.16 4.69
CA TRP A 171 -14.24 5.96 5.48
C TRP A 171 -15.20 5.03 4.74
N ASP A 172 -16.29 5.59 4.22
CA ASP A 172 -17.32 4.93 3.42
C ASP A 172 -17.88 5.91 2.38
N ASP A 173 -18.92 5.49 1.65
CA ASP A 173 -19.50 6.28 0.56
C ASP A 173 -20.31 7.50 1.07
N GLU A 174 -20.62 7.56 2.37
CA GLU A 174 -21.27 8.69 3.04
C GLU A 174 -20.23 9.72 3.53
N THR A 175 -19.01 9.26 3.83
CA THR A 175 -17.95 10.07 4.44
C THR A 175 -16.76 10.27 3.49
N LEU A 176 -16.97 11.00 2.39
CA LEU A 176 -15.95 11.28 1.36
C LEU A 176 -15.14 12.54 1.67
N ILE A 177 -14.08 12.40 2.47
CA ILE A 177 -13.28 13.54 2.97
C ILE A 177 -12.03 13.86 2.15
N ALA A 178 -11.65 13.01 1.20
CA ALA A 178 -10.39 13.13 0.47
C ALA A 178 -10.13 14.53 -0.16
N PRO A 179 -11.10 15.19 -0.84
CA PRO A 179 -10.84 16.51 -1.40
C PRO A 179 -10.53 17.59 -0.37
N ALA A 180 -11.26 17.60 0.74
CA ALA A 180 -11.07 18.58 1.81
C ALA A 180 -9.73 18.33 2.54
N LEU A 181 -9.44 17.07 2.87
CA LEU A 181 -8.19 16.69 3.51
C LEU A 181 -6.98 16.96 2.61
N ALA A 182 -7.08 16.72 1.29
CA ALA A 182 -5.99 17.02 0.36
C ALA A 182 -5.60 18.51 0.38
N ARG A 183 -6.57 19.43 0.45
CA ARG A 183 -6.30 20.88 0.55
C ARG A 183 -5.66 21.25 1.88
N ALA A 184 -6.13 20.68 2.98
CA ALA A 184 -5.54 20.92 4.30
C ALA A 184 -4.07 20.42 4.36
N LEU A 185 -3.80 19.25 3.77
CA LEU A 185 -2.45 18.68 3.68
C LEU A 185 -1.52 19.48 2.76
N GLU A 186 -2.04 20.04 1.66
CA GLU A 186 -1.28 20.99 0.83
C GLU A 186 -0.86 22.21 1.67
N GLY A 187 -1.78 22.77 2.46
CA GLY A 187 -1.48 23.86 3.41
C GLY A 187 -0.45 23.49 4.49
N ALA A 188 -0.36 22.20 4.85
CA ALA A 188 0.65 21.68 5.77
C ALA A 188 2.02 21.40 5.11
N GLY A 189 2.19 21.69 3.81
CA GLY A 189 3.46 21.54 3.10
C GLY A 189 3.72 20.17 2.47
N VAL A 190 2.69 19.31 2.35
CA VAL A 190 2.83 18.03 1.64
C VAL A 190 3.10 18.27 0.15
N ALA A 191 4.11 17.59 -0.39
CA ALA A 191 4.52 17.73 -1.78
C ALA A 191 3.59 16.99 -2.77
N ALA A 192 2.91 15.93 -2.32
CA ALA A 192 1.93 15.21 -3.12
C ALA A 192 0.96 14.37 -2.28
N VAL A 193 -0.27 14.22 -2.79
CA VAL A 193 -1.30 13.36 -2.19
C VAL A 193 -1.74 12.29 -3.19
N ILE A 194 -1.44 11.03 -2.88
CA ILE A 194 -1.83 9.86 -3.65
C ILE A 194 -3.15 9.31 -3.11
N VAL A 195 -4.19 9.30 -3.95
CA VAL A 195 -5.52 8.84 -3.57
C VAL A 195 -5.83 7.49 -4.21
N HIS A 196 -6.04 6.48 -3.37
CA HIS A 196 -6.67 5.24 -3.80
C HIS A 196 -8.17 5.51 -4.03
N GLY A 197 -8.67 5.28 -5.23
CA GLY A 197 -10.04 5.60 -5.66
C GLY A 197 -11.14 4.72 -5.07
N ARG A 198 -10.98 4.25 -3.83
CA ARG A 198 -11.98 3.53 -3.04
C ARG A 198 -12.01 4.08 -1.63
N THR A 199 -13.13 3.91 -0.95
CA THR A 199 -13.30 4.16 0.48
C THR A 199 -12.66 3.03 1.30
N ARG A 200 -12.52 3.22 2.61
CA ARG A 200 -12.03 2.17 3.53
C ARG A 200 -13.00 0.98 3.53
N ALA A 201 -14.30 1.23 3.64
CA ALA A 201 -15.35 0.21 3.73
C ALA A 201 -15.40 -0.70 2.48
N GLN A 202 -15.14 -0.15 1.29
CA GLN A 202 -15.05 -0.93 0.05
C GLN A 202 -13.88 -1.93 0.03
N GLY A 203 -12.82 -1.68 0.82
CA GLY A 203 -11.63 -2.52 0.84
C GLY A 203 -11.01 -2.68 -0.56
N PHE A 204 -11.09 -3.90 -1.10
CA PHE A 204 -10.67 -4.25 -2.47
C PHE A 204 -11.83 -4.66 -3.40
N ARG A 205 -13.07 -4.57 -2.91
CA ARG A 205 -14.29 -4.92 -3.66
C ARG A 205 -14.75 -3.75 -4.52
N GLY A 206 -15.63 -4.04 -5.48
CA GLY A 206 -16.25 -3.02 -6.33
C GLY A 206 -15.29 -2.30 -7.29
N THR A 207 -15.83 -1.30 -7.98
CA THR A 207 -15.13 -0.49 -8.99
C THR A 207 -14.41 0.67 -8.33
N SER A 208 -13.16 0.93 -8.71
CA SER A 208 -12.43 2.13 -8.26
C SER A 208 -12.89 3.36 -9.06
N THR A 209 -13.28 4.43 -8.37
CA THR A 209 -13.77 5.65 -9.01
C THR A 209 -12.62 6.64 -9.24
N ALA A 210 -12.05 6.65 -10.44
CA ALA A 210 -11.01 7.61 -10.80
C ALA A 210 -11.52 9.08 -10.85
N ARG A 211 -12.82 9.29 -11.09
CA ARG A 211 -13.43 10.63 -11.25
C ARG A 211 -13.49 11.45 -9.97
N ALA A 212 -13.63 10.82 -8.80
CA ALA A 212 -13.71 11.53 -7.52
C ALA A 212 -12.36 12.17 -7.14
N SER A 213 -11.25 11.57 -7.56
CA SER A 213 -9.88 12.05 -7.30
C SER A 213 -9.47 13.24 -8.17
N ALA A 214 -10.07 13.41 -9.36
CA ALA A 214 -9.61 14.37 -10.37
C ALA A 214 -10.46 15.66 -10.48
N ARG A 215 -11.75 15.64 -10.10
CA ARG A 215 -12.64 16.81 -10.29
C ARG A 215 -12.48 17.92 -9.25
N SER A 216 -11.85 17.65 -8.12
CA SER A 216 -11.87 18.53 -6.94
C SER A 216 -10.53 19.15 -6.58
N TRP A 217 -9.48 18.83 -7.35
CA TRP A 217 -8.13 19.33 -7.13
C TRP A 217 -7.66 20.11 -8.37
N ARG A 218 -7.59 21.44 -8.23
CA ARG A 218 -6.77 22.31 -9.08
C ARG A 218 -5.70 22.89 -8.17
N PRO A 219 -4.40 22.68 -8.45
CA PRO A 219 -3.36 23.35 -7.67
C PRO A 219 -3.56 24.86 -7.75
N SER A 220 -3.33 25.54 -6.63
CA SER A 220 -3.29 27.01 -6.60
C SER A 220 -2.21 27.50 -7.57
N SER A 221 -2.48 28.58 -8.30
CA SER A 221 -1.54 29.17 -9.27
C SER A 221 -0.27 29.61 -8.55
N GLY A 222 0.77 28.77 -8.59
CA GLY A 222 2.04 28.95 -7.88
C GLY A 222 2.60 27.67 -7.25
N SER A 223 1.75 26.69 -6.98
CA SER A 223 2.12 25.37 -6.44
C SER A 223 2.60 24.44 -7.57
N ARG A 224 3.89 24.06 -7.57
CA ARG A 224 4.46 23.04 -8.48
C ARG A 224 4.15 21.61 -8.03
N SER A 225 3.34 21.43 -6.99
CA SER A 225 2.94 20.11 -6.49
C SER A 225 1.90 19.51 -7.44
N SER A 226 2.30 18.55 -8.27
CA SER A 226 1.36 17.86 -9.17
C SER A 226 1.55 16.36 -9.16
N ALA A 227 0.76 15.67 -8.33
CA ALA A 227 0.63 14.22 -8.45
C ALA A 227 -0.71 13.71 -7.90
N THR A 228 -1.73 13.67 -8.75
CA THR A 228 -2.84 12.71 -8.56
C THR A 228 -2.46 11.40 -9.23
N ALA A 229 -1.77 10.51 -8.51
CA ALA A 229 -1.56 9.14 -8.97
C ALA A 229 -2.80 8.30 -8.65
N THR A 230 -3.66 8.05 -9.65
CA THR A 230 -4.82 7.17 -9.54
C THR A 230 -4.41 5.72 -9.79
N SER A 231 -4.54 4.86 -8.78
CA SER A 231 -4.47 3.40 -9.00
C SER A 231 -5.83 2.91 -9.51
N GLY A 232 -6.02 2.86 -10.82
CA GLY A 232 -7.21 2.29 -11.47
C GLY A 232 -6.83 1.18 -12.43
N ARG A 233 -7.58 0.07 -12.44
CA ARG A 233 -7.48 -0.95 -13.50
C ARG A 233 -8.12 -0.36 -14.76
N SER A 234 -7.48 -0.52 -15.93
CA SER A 234 -8.09 -0.16 -17.21
C SER A 234 -9.48 -0.81 -17.35
N PRO A 235 -10.49 -0.10 -17.90
CA PRO A 235 -11.79 -0.71 -18.15
C PRO A 235 -11.61 -1.88 -19.12
N THR A 236 -12.05 -3.07 -18.73
CA THR A 236 -12.24 -4.19 -19.65
C THR A 236 -13.15 -3.72 -20.78
N PRO A 237 -12.79 -3.89 -22.06
CA PRO A 237 -13.68 -3.52 -23.16
C PRO A 237 -14.98 -4.34 -23.06
N PRO A 238 -16.14 -3.75 -23.37
CA PRO A 238 -17.40 -4.49 -23.34
C PRO A 238 -17.33 -5.65 -24.34
N ARG A 239 -17.63 -6.86 -23.87
CA ARG A 239 -17.92 -7.98 -24.77
C ARG A 239 -19.13 -7.62 -25.62
N PRO A 240 -19.11 -7.83 -26.95
CA PRO A 240 -20.28 -7.60 -27.77
C PRO A 240 -21.42 -8.53 -27.33
N SER A 241 -22.60 -7.93 -27.19
CA SER A 241 -23.84 -8.59 -26.77
C SER A 241 -24.28 -9.64 -27.78
N ALA A 242 -24.24 -10.92 -27.41
CA ALA A 242 -25.04 -11.94 -28.07
C ALA A 242 -26.36 -12.11 -27.30
N ARG A 243 -27.47 -11.83 -27.99
CA ARG A 243 -28.86 -12.09 -27.53
C ARG A 243 -29.09 -13.61 -27.34
N PRO A 244 -30.12 -14.01 -26.56
CA PRO A 244 -30.19 -15.33 -25.94
C PRO A 244 -30.77 -16.39 -26.88
N ALA A 245 -30.17 -17.59 -26.87
CA ALA A 245 -30.77 -18.79 -27.42
C ALA A 245 -31.04 -19.81 -26.29
N ALA A 246 -32.16 -20.52 -26.44
CA ALA A 246 -32.87 -21.29 -25.44
C ALA A 246 -32.07 -22.41 -24.73
N ARG A 247 -32.43 -22.67 -23.46
CA ARG A 247 -32.08 -23.88 -22.71
C ARG A 247 -33.05 -25.02 -23.06
N PRO A 248 -32.55 -26.24 -23.30
CA PRO A 248 -33.27 -27.46 -22.95
C PRO A 248 -32.79 -28.03 -21.61
N SER A 249 -33.72 -28.68 -20.93
CA SER A 249 -33.62 -29.31 -19.61
C SER A 249 -33.23 -30.80 -19.70
N ARG A 250 -32.51 -31.27 -18.67
CA ARG A 250 -32.39 -32.65 -18.11
C ARG A 250 -31.29 -32.56 -17.03
N SER A 251 -31.48 -32.75 -15.72
CA SER A 251 -31.98 -33.86 -14.90
C SER A 251 -31.10 -35.13 -14.89
N VAL A 252 -30.99 -35.73 -13.69
CA VAL A 252 -30.26 -36.96 -13.27
C VAL A 252 -28.80 -36.71 -12.87
N ALA A 253 -28.21 -37.13 -11.73
CA ALA A 253 -28.54 -37.95 -10.54
C ALA A 253 -27.62 -37.42 -9.41
N GLY A 254 -27.72 -37.69 -8.11
CA GLY A 254 -28.47 -38.63 -7.27
C GLY A 254 -27.70 -38.69 -5.94
N ARG A 255 -28.38 -38.53 -4.80
CA ARG A 255 -27.82 -38.82 -3.47
C ARG A 255 -28.87 -39.57 -2.68
N SER A 256 -28.65 -40.87 -2.49
CA SER A 256 -29.36 -41.70 -1.53
C SER A 256 -28.77 -41.51 -0.14
N ARG A 257 -29.66 -41.44 0.86
CA ARG A 257 -29.38 -41.56 2.28
C ARG A 257 -29.55 -43.02 2.70
N THR A 258 -28.79 -43.48 3.68
CA THR A 258 -29.28 -44.41 4.71
C THR A 258 -28.49 -44.23 6.02
N ARG A 259 -29.20 -44.41 7.13
CA ARG A 259 -28.79 -44.38 8.55
C ARG A 259 -28.64 -45.82 9.08
N SER A 260 -27.75 -46.00 10.07
CA SER A 260 -27.86 -46.89 11.27
C SER A 260 -26.48 -46.87 11.96
N SER A 261 -26.26 -46.45 13.22
CA SER A 261 -26.71 -46.79 14.59
C SER A 261 -25.82 -47.81 15.33
N SER A 262 -25.53 -47.46 16.61
CA SER A 262 -24.90 -48.22 17.73
C SER A 262 -23.36 -48.27 17.75
N ALA A 263 -22.64 -48.34 18.88
CA ALA A 263 -22.81 -47.98 20.28
C ALA A 263 -21.45 -48.22 20.98
N SER A 264 -21.25 -47.59 22.14
CA SER A 264 -20.40 -48.05 23.27
C SER A 264 -18.89 -47.70 23.35
N SER A 265 -18.63 -46.74 24.24
CA SER A 265 -17.85 -46.88 25.49
C SER A 265 -16.31 -46.98 25.50
N ARG A 266 -15.76 -46.22 26.47
CA ARG A 266 -14.58 -46.44 27.35
C ARG A 266 -13.32 -45.57 27.15
N THR A 267 -13.04 -44.83 28.24
CA THR A 267 -11.74 -44.62 28.95
C THR A 267 -10.57 -44.10 28.11
N GLY A 268 -10.05 -42.89 28.32
CA GLY A 268 -9.32 -42.40 29.50
C GLY A 268 -8.12 -41.55 29.00
N PRO A 269 -7.51 -40.68 29.81
CA PRO A 269 -6.58 -39.66 29.33
C PRO A 269 -5.15 -40.22 29.17
N SER A 270 -4.42 -39.81 28.14
CA SER A 270 -3.00 -40.13 27.99
C SER A 270 -2.16 -38.85 27.98
N THR A 271 -1.22 -38.86 28.92
CA THR A 271 -0.28 -37.83 29.35
C THR A 271 0.89 -37.67 28.38
N ALA A 272 1.21 -36.43 28.02
CA ALA A 272 2.46 -36.08 27.33
C ALA A 272 3.64 -36.08 28.34
N PRO A 273 4.83 -36.60 27.99
CA PRO A 273 5.99 -36.62 28.88
C PRO A 273 6.71 -35.25 28.98
N PRO A 274 7.36 -34.95 30.12
CA PRO A 274 7.97 -33.65 30.37
C PRO A 274 9.34 -33.48 29.69
N ALA A 275 9.65 -32.23 29.32
CA ALA A 275 10.93 -31.81 28.77
C ALA A 275 12.08 -31.88 29.83
N PRO A 276 13.33 -32.18 29.42
CA PRO A 276 14.45 -32.26 30.35
C PRO A 276 14.92 -30.88 30.86
N ARG A 277 15.16 -30.82 32.17
CA ARG A 277 15.67 -29.66 32.92
C ARG A 277 17.13 -29.34 32.54
N ARG A 278 17.43 -28.05 32.36
CA ARG A 278 18.80 -27.50 32.33
C ARG A 278 19.44 -27.60 33.73
N PRO A 279 20.74 -27.92 33.85
CA PRO A 279 21.46 -27.76 35.10
C PRO A 279 21.87 -26.29 35.32
N SER A 280 21.67 -25.84 36.56
CA SER A 280 22.19 -24.61 37.13
C SER A 280 23.70 -24.70 37.32
N ARG A 281 24.41 -23.60 37.03
CA ARG A 281 25.72 -23.32 37.61
C ARG A 281 25.76 -21.86 38.06
N ASN A 282 25.75 -21.68 39.37
CA ASN A 282 26.40 -20.56 40.04
C ASN A 282 27.88 -20.92 40.21
N ALA A 283 28.76 -19.92 40.08
CA ALA A 283 29.82 -19.55 41.03
C ALA A 283 31.03 -18.91 40.32
N SER A 284 31.28 -17.66 40.69
CA SER A 284 32.57 -17.13 41.13
C SER A 284 33.80 -17.37 40.26
N THR A 285 34.24 -16.36 39.51
CA THR A 285 35.44 -15.53 39.74
C THR A 285 35.52 -14.46 38.66
#